data_AF-A0A640KIQ1-F1
#
_entry.id   AF-A0A640KIQ1-F1
#
_cell.length_a   1.000
_cell.length_b   1.000
_cell.length_c   1.000
_cell.angle_alpha   90.00
_cell.angle_beta   90.00
_cell.angle_gamma   90.00
#
_symmetry.space_group_name_H-M   'P 1'
#
loop_
_entity.id
_entity.type
_entity.pdbx_description
1 polymer ?
#
loop_
_entity_poly.entity_id
_entity_poly.type
_entity_poly.pdbx_seq_one_letter_code
_entity_poly.pdbx_strand_id
1 'polypeptide(L)'
;MSLDVSLGPWKADSSTSRCEACGAFFNLFHRRHHCRCCGCIFCSSCTNQLCNIPTYPSLLPQRVCRGCHVLLAARESGRCQQRDRVLLSPPHSQPRLTPPQPDTPPAPALCPEYEDTTSVELLFGNKRSRPSREEAPAIMQSSSGG
;
A
#
# COMPACT_ATOMS: atom_id res chain seq x y z
N MET A 1 26.41 7.84 -0.91
CA MET A 1 25.17 8.05 -1.68
C MET A 1 24.09 7.24 -1.01
N SER A 2 23.15 7.91 -0.31
CA SER A 2 22.08 7.21 0.41
C SER A 2 21.14 6.60 -0.62
N LEU A 3 21.09 5.27 -0.71
CA LEU A 3 20.07 4.58 -1.46
C LEU A 3 18.82 4.60 -0.57
N ASP A 4 18.09 5.69 -0.61
CA ASP A 4 16.71 5.76 -0.17
C ASP A 4 15.84 5.20 -1.32
N VAL A 5 14.77 4.46 -1.02
CA VAL A 5 13.80 4.00 -2.05
C VAL A 5 12.64 4.96 -1.86
N SER A 6 12.80 6.11 -2.48
CA SER A 6 11.72 7.06 -2.65
C SER A 6 10.75 6.53 -3.70
N LEU A 7 9.47 6.79 -3.48
CA LEU A 7 8.44 6.48 -4.47
C LEU A 7 8.67 7.37 -5.70
N GLY A 8 8.85 6.73 -6.85
CA GLY A 8 8.98 7.42 -8.13
C GLY A 8 7.66 8.08 -8.56
N PRO A 9 7.73 9.12 -9.41
CA PRO A 9 6.54 9.81 -9.89
C PRO A 9 5.64 8.86 -10.70
N TRP A 10 4.33 8.91 -10.43
CA TRP A 10 3.36 8.10 -11.14
C TRP A 10 3.18 8.58 -12.59
N LYS A 11 3.49 7.72 -13.56
CA LYS A 11 3.33 8.07 -14.98
C LYS A 11 1.87 7.98 -15.41
N ALA A 12 1.41 8.93 -16.22
CA ALA A 12 0.10 8.87 -16.87
C ALA A 12 0.05 7.69 -17.86
N ASP A 13 -1.10 7.04 -17.99
CA ASP A 13 -1.30 5.87 -18.87
C ASP A 13 -0.93 6.13 -20.34
N SER A 14 -1.12 7.37 -20.81
CA SER A 14 -0.80 7.80 -22.17
C SER A 14 0.69 8.06 -22.40
N SER A 15 1.52 8.09 -21.35
CA SER A 15 2.95 8.42 -21.45
C SER A 15 3.78 7.37 -22.20
N THR A 16 3.30 6.14 -22.31
CA THR A 16 3.95 5.10 -23.11
C THR A 16 2.94 4.14 -23.74
N SER A 17 3.25 3.72 -24.96
CA SER A 17 2.52 2.69 -25.70
C SER A 17 3.09 1.29 -25.52
N ARG A 18 4.23 1.15 -24.82
CA ARG A 18 4.96 -0.11 -24.64
C ARG A 18 5.36 -0.35 -23.19
N CYS A 19 5.48 -1.62 -22.83
CA CYS A 19 6.00 -2.04 -21.53
C CYS A 19 7.46 -1.56 -21.36
N GLU A 20 7.74 -0.86 -20.26
CA GLU A 20 9.07 -0.30 -19.95
C GLU A 20 10.13 -1.37 -19.64
N ALA A 21 9.73 -2.65 -19.51
CA ALA A 21 10.65 -3.76 -19.27
C ALA A 21 10.86 -4.64 -20.52
N CYS A 22 9.78 -5.14 -21.13
CA CYS A 22 9.88 -6.08 -22.25
C CYS A 22 9.60 -5.45 -23.63
N GLY A 23 9.22 -4.17 -23.69
CA GLY A 23 8.92 -3.48 -24.95
C GLY A 23 7.62 -3.90 -25.65
N ALA A 24 6.85 -4.84 -25.10
CA ALA A 24 5.59 -5.27 -25.68
C ALA A 24 4.58 -4.12 -25.77
N PHE A 25 3.87 -3.99 -26.90
CA PHE A 25 2.84 -2.98 -27.08
C PHE A 25 1.62 -3.26 -26.22
N PHE A 26 1.07 -2.20 -25.63
CA PHE A 26 -0.22 -2.27 -24.96
C PHE A 26 -1.36 -2.25 -25.98
N ASN A 27 -2.39 -3.06 -25.72
CA ASN A 27 -3.59 -3.15 -26.55
C ASN A 27 -4.79 -3.57 -25.69
N LEU A 28 -5.89 -3.96 -26.33
CA LEU A 28 -7.11 -4.35 -25.61
C LEU A 28 -6.95 -5.62 -24.74
N PHE A 29 -5.97 -6.47 -25.02
CA PHE A 29 -5.70 -7.68 -24.22
C PHE A 29 -4.46 -7.51 -23.34
N HIS A 30 -3.53 -6.66 -23.75
CA HIS A 30 -2.30 -6.34 -23.04
C HIS A 30 -2.45 -5.00 -22.30
N ARG A 31 -3.01 -5.06 -21.08
CA ARG A 31 -3.31 -3.87 -20.26
C ARG A 31 -2.06 -3.28 -19.62
N ARG A 32 -2.15 -1.99 -19.29
CA ARG A 32 -1.11 -1.24 -18.55
C ARG A 32 -1.20 -1.53 -17.06
N HIS A 33 -0.05 -1.66 -16.41
CA HIS A 33 0.08 -1.84 -14.97
C HIS A 33 1.24 -1.02 -14.43
N HIS A 34 0.98 -0.22 -13.40
CA HIS A 34 2.02 0.58 -12.78
C HIS A 34 2.72 -0.16 -11.66
N CYS A 35 4.03 0.07 -11.56
CA CYS A 35 4.79 -0.28 -10.37
C CYS A 35 4.53 0.78 -9.28
N ARG A 36 4.09 0.35 -8.09
CA ARG A 36 3.84 1.28 -6.96
C ARG A 36 5.11 1.87 -6.37
N CYS A 37 6.27 1.30 -6.67
CA CYS A 37 7.58 1.78 -6.22
C CYS A 37 8.15 2.85 -7.16
N CYS A 38 8.32 2.56 -8.46
CA CYS A 38 8.92 3.52 -9.40
C CYS A 38 7.92 4.34 -10.25
N GLY A 39 6.62 4.04 -10.18
CA GLY A 39 5.57 4.75 -10.92
C GLY A 39 5.53 4.48 -12.44
N CYS A 40 6.46 3.69 -12.99
CA CYS A 40 6.53 3.36 -14.41
C CYS A 40 5.48 2.31 -14.83
N ILE A 41 5.25 2.19 -16.15
CA ILE A 41 4.17 1.39 -16.75
C ILE A 41 4.71 0.10 -17.39
N PHE A 42 4.08 -1.02 -17.06
CA PHE A 42 4.50 -2.36 -17.45
C PHE A 42 3.29 -3.23 -17.84
N CYS A 43 3.56 -4.41 -18.37
CA CYS A 43 2.54 -5.45 -18.51
C CYS A 43 2.39 -6.31 -17.24
N SER A 44 1.37 -7.17 -17.22
CA SER A 44 1.08 -8.05 -16.08
C SER A 44 2.24 -8.99 -15.78
N SER A 45 2.85 -9.58 -16.82
CA SER A 45 4.00 -10.48 -16.70
C SER A 45 5.24 -9.80 -16.11
N CYS A 46 5.46 -8.51 -16.43
CA CYS A 46 6.60 -7.75 -15.90
C CYS A 46 6.35 -7.17 -14.49
N THR A 47 5.12 -7.23 -13.99
CA THR A 47 4.73 -6.77 -12.66
C THR A 47 3.98 -7.85 -11.87
N ASN A 48 4.40 -9.11 -12.00
CA ASN A 48 3.77 -10.26 -11.37
C ASN A 48 4.19 -10.48 -9.90
N GLN A 49 4.93 -9.54 -9.31
CA GLN A 49 5.42 -9.63 -7.93
C GLN A 49 4.71 -8.62 -7.03
N LEU A 50 4.55 -9.00 -5.77
CA LEU A 50 4.08 -8.15 -4.69
C LEU A 50 5.17 -8.04 -3.63
N CYS A 51 5.42 -6.84 -3.11
CA CYS A 51 6.37 -6.64 -2.02
C CYS A 51 5.92 -5.51 -1.10
N ASN A 52 6.40 -5.52 0.14
CA ASN A 52 6.19 -4.38 1.03
C ASN A 52 7.09 -3.22 0.59
N ILE A 53 6.52 -2.02 0.49
CA ILE A 53 7.27 -0.82 0.13
C ILE A 53 7.36 0.05 1.40
N PRO A 54 8.55 0.24 2.00
CA PRO A 54 8.68 0.86 3.33
C PRO A 54 8.06 2.26 3.46
N THR A 55 8.05 3.03 2.38
CA THR A 55 7.54 4.41 2.32
C THR A 55 6.09 4.49 1.85
N TYR A 56 5.45 3.36 1.56
CA TYR A 56 4.10 3.34 1.04
C TYR A 56 3.07 3.34 2.17
N PRO A 57 1.95 4.09 2.08
CA PRO A 57 1.00 4.25 3.19
C PRO A 57 0.31 2.96 3.65
N SER A 58 0.31 1.92 2.82
CA SER A 58 -0.35 0.65 3.12
C SER A 58 0.66 -0.39 3.62
N LEU A 59 0.29 -1.11 4.67
CA LEU A 59 1.04 -2.26 5.20
C LEU A 59 0.90 -3.52 4.33
N LEU A 60 0.00 -3.51 3.34
CA LEU A 60 -0.21 -4.64 2.45
C LEU A 60 0.83 -4.66 1.32
N PRO A 61 1.29 -5.85 0.87
CA PRO A 61 2.18 -5.97 -0.27
C PRO A 61 1.62 -5.30 -1.54
N GLN A 62 2.45 -4.50 -2.20
CA GLN A 62 2.07 -3.73 -3.38
C GLN A 62 2.70 -4.30 -4.64
N ARG A 63 1.99 -4.13 -5.77
CA ARG A 63 2.49 -4.54 -7.09
C ARG A 63 3.73 -3.76 -7.49
N VAL A 64 4.78 -4.49 -7.85
CA VAL A 64 6.03 -3.90 -8.34
C VAL A 64 6.55 -4.56 -9.60
N CYS A 65 7.39 -3.84 -10.35
CA CYS A 65 8.14 -4.43 -11.44
C CYS A 65 9.27 -5.32 -10.89
N ARG A 66 9.79 -6.20 -11.74
CA ARG A 66 10.90 -7.09 -11.38
C ARG A 66 12.13 -6.35 -10.82
N GLY A 67 12.48 -5.20 -11.39
CA GLY A 67 13.63 -4.41 -10.92
C GLY A 67 13.44 -3.89 -9.50
N CYS A 68 12.28 -3.28 -9.21
CA CYS A 68 11.95 -2.82 -7.86
C CYS A 68 11.84 -3.97 -6.85
N HIS A 69 11.33 -5.14 -7.28
CA HIS A 69 11.26 -6.32 -6.42
C HIS A 69 12.65 -6.74 -5.93
N VAL A 70 13.64 -6.84 -6.83
CA VAL A 70 15.02 -7.20 -6.48
C VAL A 70 15.65 -6.17 -5.53
N LEU A 71 15.45 -4.88 -5.80
CA LEU A 71 15.99 -3.80 -4.97
C LEU A 71 15.40 -3.80 -3.55
N LEU A 72 14.09 -4.01 -3.42
CA LEU A 72 13.42 -4.04 -2.13
C LEU A 72 13.77 -5.29 -1.32
N ALA A 73 13.84 -6.47 -1.97
CA ALA A 73 14.24 -7.72 -1.32
C ALA A 73 15.67 -7.63 -0.77
N ALA A 74 16.62 -7.06 -1.52
CA ALA A 74 17.99 -6.89 -1.06
C ALA A 74 18.10 -6.03 0.22
N ARG A 75 17.19 -5.07 0.41
CA ARG A 75 17.13 -4.24 1.62
C ARG A 75 16.49 -4.94 2.81
N GLU A 76 15.57 -5.86 2.57
CA GLU A 76 15.03 -6.70 3.64
C GLU A 76 16.11 -7.63 4.19
N SER A 77 16.90 -8.26 3.31
CA SER A 77 18.03 -9.10 3.71
C SER A 77 19.15 -8.31 4.43
N GLY A 78 19.42 -7.06 4.01
CA GLY A 78 20.42 -6.20 4.65
C GLY A 78 20.00 -5.63 6.02
N ARG A 79 18.70 -5.63 6.35
CA ARG A 79 18.19 -5.06 7.62
C ARG A 79 18.48 -5.92 8.85
N CYS A 80 18.89 -7.18 8.68
CA CYS A 80 19.40 -8.02 9.76
C CYS A 80 20.78 -7.56 10.28
N GLN A 81 21.53 -6.76 9.51
CA GLN A 81 22.86 -6.28 9.92
C GLN A 81 22.84 -4.88 10.55
N GLN A 82 21.74 -4.13 10.39
CA GLN A 82 21.65 -2.75 10.86
C GLN A 82 21.09 -2.61 12.29
N ARG A 83 20.34 -3.62 12.80
CA ARG A 83 19.80 -3.60 14.17
C ARG A 83 20.87 -3.78 15.24
N ASP A 84 22.01 -4.38 14.89
CA ASP A 84 23.11 -4.60 15.85
C ASP A 84 24.03 -3.39 16.00
N ARG A 85 23.93 -2.38 15.13
CA ARG A 85 24.84 -1.22 15.18
C ARG A 85 24.41 -0.09 16.14
N VAL A 86 23.19 -0.12 16.68
CA VAL A 86 22.77 0.83 17.74
C VAL A 86 23.13 0.31 19.14
N LEU A 87 23.42 -0.98 19.30
CA LEU A 87 23.81 -1.59 20.57
C LEU A 87 25.33 -1.70 20.81
N LEU A 88 26.16 -1.32 19.83
CA LEU A 88 27.63 -1.41 19.94
C LEU A 88 28.35 -0.05 19.97
N SER A 89 27.65 1.06 20.21
CA SER A 89 28.31 2.29 20.64
C SER A 89 28.58 2.23 22.15
N PRO A 90 29.82 2.44 22.63
CA PRO A 90 30.12 2.48 24.06
C PRO A 90 29.23 3.51 24.78
N PRO A 91 28.72 3.24 26.00
CA PRO A 91 28.06 4.25 26.79
C PRO A 91 29.09 5.31 27.16
N HIS A 92 29.03 6.47 26.49
CA HIS A 92 29.79 7.62 26.92
C HIS A 92 29.23 8.06 28.27
N SER A 93 30.06 7.95 29.30
CA SER A 93 29.83 8.38 30.67
C SER A 93 29.42 9.85 30.70
N GLN A 94 28.17 10.12 31.06
CA GLN A 94 27.77 11.44 31.55
C GLN A 94 28.10 11.55 33.04
N PRO A 95 28.71 12.64 33.52
CA PRO A 95 28.79 12.88 34.94
C PRO A 95 27.41 13.31 35.46
N ARG A 96 26.85 12.49 36.33
CA ARG A 96 25.65 12.76 37.12
C ARG A 96 25.90 13.94 38.06
N LEU A 97 25.08 14.99 37.95
CA LEU A 97 24.76 15.89 39.06
C LEU A 97 23.27 16.24 39.00
N THR A 98 22.48 15.56 39.83
CA THR A 98 21.22 16.08 40.39
C THR A 98 21.47 16.24 41.88
N PRO A 99 21.02 17.32 42.54
CA PRO A 99 19.74 17.22 43.27
C PRO A 99 19.02 18.58 43.45
N PRO A 100 17.93 18.67 44.22
CA PRO A 100 16.67 17.92 44.20
C PRO A 100 15.48 18.83 43.82
N GLN A 101 14.33 18.21 43.53
CA GLN A 101 13.05 18.88 43.29
C GLN A 101 12.48 19.50 44.58
N PRO A 102 11.61 20.52 44.47
CA PRO A 102 10.49 20.62 45.39
C PRO A 102 9.14 20.48 44.66
N ASP A 103 8.31 19.69 45.32
CA ASP A 103 6.98 19.21 44.97
C ASP A 103 6.01 20.32 44.53
N THR A 104 5.30 20.09 43.42
CA THR A 104 4.04 20.80 43.14
C THR A 104 2.92 19.77 42.96
N PRO A 105 1.84 19.85 43.76
CA PRO A 105 0.73 18.90 43.73
C PRO A 105 -0.17 19.08 42.49
N PRO A 106 -0.98 18.06 42.13
CA PRO A 106 -1.82 18.09 40.93
C PRO A 106 -3.05 18.97 41.11
N ALA A 107 -3.37 19.77 40.09
CA ALA A 107 -4.65 20.48 39.98
C ALA A 107 -5.61 19.70 39.04
N PRO A 108 -6.93 19.73 39.31
CA PRO A 108 -7.89 18.72 38.85
C PRO A 108 -8.40 18.94 37.42
N ALA A 109 -8.95 17.84 36.89
CA ALA A 109 -9.64 17.74 35.60
C ALA A 109 -10.84 18.69 35.50
N LEU A 110 -10.99 19.31 34.33
CA LEU A 110 -12.28 19.77 33.84
C LEU A 110 -12.38 19.43 32.34
N CYS A 111 -13.19 18.43 32.05
CA CYS A 111 -13.76 18.18 30.74
C CYS A 111 -14.75 19.30 30.40
N PRO A 112 -14.83 19.77 29.15
CA PRO A 112 -16.07 20.30 28.63
C PRO A 112 -16.88 19.14 28.05
N GLU A 113 -17.95 18.76 28.77
CA GLU A 113 -19.19 18.33 28.15
C GLU A 113 -19.61 19.39 27.12
N TYR A 114 -19.85 18.99 25.87
CA TYR A 114 -20.86 19.65 25.08
C TYR A 114 -21.64 18.58 24.33
N GLU A 115 -22.89 18.44 24.73
CA GLU A 115 -23.84 17.54 24.12
C GLU A 115 -24.32 18.05 22.75
N ASP A 116 -24.56 17.06 21.88
CA ASP A 116 -25.69 16.94 20.97
C ASP A 116 -26.09 18.13 20.06
N THR A 117 -25.83 17.97 18.75
CA THR A 117 -26.89 18.23 17.76
C THR A 117 -26.92 17.12 16.71
N THR A 118 -27.68 16.09 17.04
CA THR A 118 -28.44 15.25 16.11
C THR A 118 -29.19 16.10 15.08
N SER A 119 -28.72 16.15 13.83
CA SER A 119 -29.50 16.58 12.65
C SER A 119 -28.75 16.33 11.34
N VAL A 120 -28.62 15.07 10.89
CA VAL A 120 -28.54 14.70 9.45
C VAL A 120 -28.97 13.24 9.17
N GLU A 121 -29.86 12.66 9.98
CA GLU A 121 -30.38 11.29 9.76
C GLU A 121 -31.79 11.31 9.12
N LEU A 122 -31.95 11.97 7.96
CA LEU A 122 -33.21 11.90 7.18
C LEU A 122 -33.01 11.99 5.65
N LEU A 123 -32.14 11.18 5.04
CA LEU A 123 -32.19 10.99 3.56
C LEU A 123 -31.93 9.57 3.02
N PHE A 124 -31.57 8.59 3.85
CA PHE A 124 -31.44 7.20 3.38
C PHE A 124 -32.49 6.28 3.99
N GLY A 125 -33.74 6.75 3.95
CA GLY A 125 -34.92 5.89 4.03
C GLY A 125 -35.04 5.01 2.78
N ASN A 126 -35.07 3.70 3.02
CA ASN A 126 -35.66 2.61 2.24
C ASN A 126 -35.93 2.80 0.74
N LYS A 127 -35.31 1.92 -0.06
CA LYS A 127 -35.98 1.33 -1.22
C LYS A 127 -35.56 -0.13 -1.40
N ARG A 128 -36.51 -1.02 -1.06
CA ARG A 128 -36.58 -2.41 -1.51
C ARG A 128 -36.58 -2.44 -3.05
N SER A 129 -35.95 -3.43 -3.67
CA SER A 129 -36.56 -4.34 -4.68
C SER A 129 -35.51 -5.26 -5.37
N ARG A 130 -35.80 -6.57 -5.36
CA ARG A 130 -35.19 -7.72 -6.08
C ARG A 130 -35.31 -7.58 -7.63
N PRO A 131 -34.71 -8.42 -8.51
CA PRO A 131 -34.30 -9.82 -8.30
C PRO A 131 -32.94 -10.29 -8.89
N SER A 132 -32.41 -11.38 -8.33
CA SER A 132 -31.42 -12.23 -9.01
C SER A 132 -32.10 -12.94 -10.18
N ARG A 133 -31.61 -12.70 -11.39
CA ARG A 133 -31.90 -13.48 -12.59
C ARG A 133 -30.59 -14.19 -12.94
N GLU A 134 -30.40 -15.39 -12.40
CA GLU A 134 -29.39 -16.31 -12.92
C GLU A 134 -30.05 -17.07 -14.07
N GLU A 135 -29.63 -16.76 -15.29
CA GLU A 135 -29.83 -17.62 -16.45
C GLU A 135 -28.81 -18.76 -16.44
N ALA A 136 -29.28 -19.93 -16.86
CA ALA A 136 -28.54 -21.17 -17.03
C ALA A 136 -27.40 -21.05 -18.06
N PRO A 137 -26.47 -22.02 -18.03
CA PRO A 137 -26.32 -22.80 -19.26
C PRO A 137 -26.15 -24.29 -18.97
N ALA A 138 -27.01 -25.12 -19.58
CA ALA A 138 -26.73 -26.53 -19.78
C ALA A 138 -26.84 -26.84 -21.28
N ILE A 139 -25.68 -27.15 -21.82
CA ILE A 139 -25.40 -27.76 -23.12
C ILE A 139 -26.22 -29.04 -23.29
N MET A 140 -26.74 -29.33 -24.50
CA MET A 140 -26.48 -30.57 -25.25
C MET A 140 -27.45 -30.78 -26.45
N GLN A 141 -26.81 -31.04 -27.59
CA GLN A 141 -27.16 -32.04 -28.63
C GLN A 141 -28.19 -31.69 -29.72
N SER A 142 -27.61 -31.40 -30.88
CA SER A 142 -28.15 -31.63 -32.22
C SER A 142 -28.20 -33.13 -32.56
N SER A 143 -29.36 -33.66 -32.97
CA SER A 143 -29.43 -34.80 -33.91
C SER A 143 -30.87 -35.05 -34.42
N SER A 144 -30.97 -35.36 -35.73
CA SER A 144 -32.06 -36.02 -36.50
C SER A 144 -33.42 -35.32 -36.56
N GLY A 145 -34.10 -35.13 -37.69
CA GLY A 145 -34.14 -35.91 -38.94
C GLY A 145 -35.61 -36.30 -39.19
N GLY A 146 -36.19 -35.86 -40.30
CA GLY A 146 -37.57 -36.14 -40.71
C GLY A 146 -37.95 -35.36 -41.95
#